data_AF-A0A7T1MH29-F1
#
_entry.id   AF-A0A7T1MH29-F1
#
_cell.length_a   1.000
_cell.length_b   1.000
_cell.length_c   1.000
_cell.angle_alpha   90.00
_cell.angle_beta   90.00
_cell.angle_gamma   90.00
#
_symmetry.space_group_name_H-M   'P 1'
#
loop_
_entity.id
_entity.type
_entity.pdbx_description
1 polymer ?
#
loop_
_entity_poly.entity_id
_entity_poly.type
_entity_poly.pdbx_seq_one_letter_code
_entity_poly.pdbx_strand_id
1 'polypeptide(L)'
;MPRRGGPHLIAKAERQAKVIALRRDSRLTMREIAKKTGCSRETVRRDINLYLTKLDAACIEGAAALRAEEYERLDNIASKLDQAIASGDLSQVPSALKASSEIRKLYALDVQPLGRTELVLRRSVITEIATKLRDQLSPEVFAEVATCLVSDEPLSILDGVAVNTGELGDAPPVAAD
;
A
#
# COMPACT_ATOMS: atom_id res chain seq x y z
N MET A 1 0.94 -29.17 -31.82
CA MET A 1 2.33 -29.11 -31.28
C MET A 1 3.00 -27.84 -31.80
N PRO A 2 3.09 -26.75 -31.01
CA PRO A 2 3.77 -25.54 -31.46
C PRO A 2 5.28 -25.80 -31.61
N ARG A 3 5.84 -25.50 -32.79
CA ARG A 3 7.27 -25.64 -33.07
C ARG A 3 8.06 -24.71 -32.14
N ARG A 4 8.76 -25.28 -31.17
CA ARG A 4 9.67 -24.56 -30.26
C ARG A 4 10.77 -23.90 -31.09
N GLY A 5 10.81 -22.56 -31.08
CA GLY A 5 12.02 -21.77 -31.34
C GLY A 5 12.72 -21.97 -32.68
N GLY A 6 12.23 -21.38 -33.77
CA GLY A 6 13.04 -21.29 -35.00
C GLY A 6 14.35 -20.50 -34.77
N PRO A 7 15.40 -20.68 -35.59
CA PRO A 7 16.71 -20.04 -35.42
C PRO A 7 16.65 -18.51 -35.30
N HIS A 8 15.65 -17.87 -35.92
CA HIS A 8 15.40 -16.43 -35.77
C HIS A 8 15.03 -15.99 -34.35
N LEU A 9 14.39 -16.85 -33.56
CA LEU A 9 14.02 -16.55 -32.17
C LEU A 9 15.24 -16.60 -31.24
N ILE A 10 16.17 -17.51 -31.49
CA ILE A 10 17.44 -17.61 -30.76
C ILE A 10 18.30 -16.38 -31.04
N ALA A 11 18.51 -16.04 -32.31
CA ALA A 11 19.28 -14.84 -32.70
C ALA A 11 18.67 -13.54 -32.13
N LYS A 12 17.33 -13.46 -32.07
CA LYS A 12 16.62 -12.34 -31.43
C LYS A 12 16.90 -12.29 -29.92
N ALA A 13 16.86 -13.42 -29.23
CA ALA A 13 17.13 -13.50 -27.80
C ALA A 13 18.59 -13.13 -27.47
N GLU A 14 19.55 -13.62 -28.25
CA GLU A 14 20.97 -13.28 -28.11
C GLU A 14 21.22 -11.78 -28.31
N ARG A 15 20.60 -11.19 -29.34
CA ARG A 15 20.64 -9.74 -29.58
C ARG A 15 20.08 -8.98 -28.39
N GLN A 16 18.91 -9.37 -27.88
CA GLN A 16 18.29 -8.74 -26.73
C GLN A 16 19.23 -8.78 -25.51
N ALA A 17 19.80 -9.94 -25.20
CA ALA A 17 20.76 -10.09 -24.11
C ALA A 17 21.96 -9.14 -24.26
N LYS A 18 22.52 -9.02 -25.48
CA LYS A 18 23.62 -8.10 -25.77
C LYS A 18 23.24 -6.62 -25.61
N VAL A 19 22.05 -6.23 -26.08
CA VAL A 19 21.53 -4.86 -25.91
C VAL A 19 21.36 -4.51 -24.43
N ILE A 20 20.81 -5.43 -23.63
CA ILE A 20 20.60 -5.22 -22.19
C ILE A 20 21.93 -5.12 -21.46
N ALA A 21 22.89 -6.00 -21.75
CA ALA A 21 24.23 -5.95 -21.16
C ALA A 21 24.91 -4.58 -21.42
N LEU A 22 24.88 -4.11 -22.67
CA LEU A 22 25.43 -2.81 -23.04
C LEU A 22 24.69 -1.62 -22.41
N ARG A 23 23.39 -1.76 -22.10
CA ARG A 23 22.61 -0.71 -21.43
C ARG A 23 22.89 -0.65 -19.92
N ARG A 24 23.23 -1.78 -19.29
CA ARG A 24 23.63 -1.84 -17.88
C ARG A 24 24.96 -1.12 -17.64
N ASP A 25 25.84 -1.11 -18.64
CA ASP A 25 27.00 -0.22 -18.68
C ASP A 25 26.52 1.22 -18.92
N SER A 26 26.25 1.95 -17.83
CA SER A 26 25.57 3.26 -17.77
C SER A 26 26.16 4.39 -18.63
N ARG A 27 27.30 4.15 -19.30
CA ARG A 27 28.05 5.13 -20.10
C ARG A 27 27.65 5.17 -21.57
N LEU A 28 26.89 4.20 -22.07
CA LEU A 28 26.55 4.11 -23.50
C LEU A 28 25.18 4.71 -23.81
N THR A 29 25.15 5.59 -24.81
CA THR A 29 23.93 6.13 -25.40
C THR A 29 23.25 5.09 -26.29
N MET A 30 21.93 5.23 -26.53
CA MET A 30 21.20 4.31 -27.42
C MET A 30 21.78 4.29 -28.84
N ARG A 31 22.37 5.39 -29.31
CA ARG A 31 23.02 5.48 -30.63
C ARG A 31 24.29 4.63 -30.68
N GLU A 32 25.09 4.63 -29.63
CA GLU A 32 26.30 3.82 -29.53
C GLU A 32 25.98 2.33 -29.38
N ILE A 33 24.94 2.00 -28.61
CA ILE A 33 24.46 0.62 -28.49
C ILE A 33 23.97 0.11 -29.85
N ALA A 34 23.20 0.90 -30.60
CA ALA A 34 22.77 0.58 -31.96
C ALA A 34 23.97 0.32 -32.89
N LYS A 35 25.00 1.18 -32.84
CA LYS A 35 26.24 1.00 -33.62
C LYS A 35 26.98 -0.28 -33.24
N LYS A 36 27.12 -0.59 -31.95
CA LYS A 36 27.80 -1.80 -31.44
C LYS A 36 27.04 -3.10 -31.73
N THR A 37 25.72 -3.03 -31.85
CA THR A 37 24.84 -4.20 -32.08
C THR A 37 24.46 -4.38 -33.54
N GLY A 38 24.80 -3.44 -34.42
CA GLY A 38 24.43 -3.48 -35.84
C GLY A 38 22.92 -3.33 -36.07
N CYS A 39 22.18 -2.77 -35.10
CA CYS A 39 20.73 -2.69 -35.13
C CYS A 39 20.26 -1.24 -35.24
N SER A 40 19.01 -1.03 -35.68
CA SER A 40 18.42 0.31 -35.65
C SER A 40 18.21 0.78 -34.22
N ARG A 41 18.31 2.10 -34.00
CA ARG A 41 18.03 2.73 -32.69
C ARG A 41 16.63 2.35 -32.18
N GLU A 42 15.67 2.22 -33.09
CA GLU A 42 14.30 1.84 -32.74
C GLU A 42 14.20 0.39 -32.24
N THR A 43 14.95 -0.53 -32.84
CA THR A 43 15.04 -1.91 -32.37
C THR A 43 15.64 -1.98 -30.97
N VAL A 44 16.71 -1.21 -30.71
CA VAL A 44 17.34 -1.12 -29.38
C VAL A 44 16.34 -0.60 -28.35
N ARG A 45 15.63 0.49 -28.65
CA ARG A 45 14.59 1.05 -27.78
C ARG A 45 13.52 0.01 -27.44
N ARG A 46 13.01 -0.69 -28.46
CA ARG A 46 12.00 -1.74 -28.29
C ARG A 46 12.50 -2.88 -27.40
N ASP A 47 13.73 -3.35 -27.62
CA ASP A 47 14.32 -4.45 -26.86
C ASP A 47 14.55 -4.06 -25.39
N ILE A 48 14.99 -2.82 -25.12
CA ILE A 48 15.13 -2.28 -23.75
C ILE A 48 13.76 -2.17 -23.07
N ASN A 49 12.77 -1.57 -23.73
CA ASN A 49 11.44 -1.40 -23.13
C ASN A 49 10.80 -2.75 -22.82
N LEU A 50 10.93 -3.74 -23.71
CA LEU A 50 10.42 -5.08 -23.48
C LEU A 50 11.12 -5.80 -22.32
N TYR A 51 12.39 -5.50 -22.07
CA TYR A 51 13.09 -5.98 -20.89
C TYR A 51 12.60 -5.30 -19.62
N LEU A 52 12.42 -3.97 -19.64
CA LEU A 52 11.91 -3.23 -18.49
C LEU A 52 10.50 -3.68 -18.11
N THR A 53 9.59 -3.84 -19.06
CA THR A 53 8.24 -4.33 -18.76
C THR A 53 8.22 -5.74 -18.16
N LYS A 54 9.13 -6.62 -18.60
CA LYS A 54 9.30 -7.95 -17.99
C LYS A 54 9.84 -7.85 -16.57
N LEU A 55 10.79 -6.94 -16.33
CA LEU A 55 11.34 -6.70 -15.01
C LEU A 55 10.27 -6.15 -14.07
N ASP A 56 9.48 -5.18 -14.54
CA ASP A 56 8.37 -4.61 -13.77
C ASP A 56 7.34 -5.69 -13.41
N ALA A 57 6.97 -6.54 -14.37
CA ALA A 57 6.07 -7.67 -14.11
C ALA A 57 6.63 -8.64 -13.05
N ALA A 58 7.92 -8.99 -13.16
CA ALA A 58 8.58 -9.85 -12.16
C ALA A 58 8.68 -9.17 -10.79
N CYS A 59 8.92 -7.86 -10.74
CA CYS A 59 8.92 -7.08 -9.51
C CYS A 59 7.53 -7.03 -8.87
N ILE A 60 6.46 -6.85 -9.66
CA ILE A 60 5.08 -6.86 -9.18
C ILE A 60 4.71 -8.23 -8.60
N GLU A 61 5.07 -9.30 -9.30
CA GLU A 61 4.83 -10.68 -8.84
C GLU A 61 5.61 -10.98 -7.55
N GLY A 62 6.91 -10.66 -7.52
CA GLY A 62 7.73 -10.81 -6.31
C GLY A 62 7.22 -9.97 -5.14
N ALA A 63 6.79 -8.72 -5.40
CA ALA A 63 6.18 -7.86 -4.39
C ALA A 63 4.82 -8.39 -3.91
N ALA A 64 4.05 -9.07 -4.75
CA ALA A 64 2.81 -9.73 -4.33
C ALA A 64 3.10 -10.91 -3.39
N ALA A 65 4.11 -11.74 -3.70
CA ALA A 65 4.52 -12.84 -2.84
C ALA A 65 5.02 -12.36 -1.47
N LEU A 66 5.90 -11.35 -1.44
CA LEU A 66 6.39 -10.76 -0.18
C LEU A 66 5.26 -10.14 0.66
N ARG A 67 4.29 -9.50 0.01
CA ARG A 67 3.09 -8.99 0.70
C ARG A 67 2.26 -10.13 1.29
N ALA A 68 2.04 -11.23 0.57
CA ALA A 68 1.29 -12.36 1.09
C ALA A 68 1.94 -12.97 2.34
N GLU A 69 3.26 -13.20 2.30
CA GLU A 69 4.02 -13.73 3.43
C GLU A 69 3.95 -12.79 4.66
N GLU A 70 4.14 -11.49 4.43
CA GLU A 70 4.07 -10.50 5.50
C GLU A 70 2.65 -10.37 6.09
N TYR A 71 1.61 -10.48 5.25
CA TYR A 71 0.23 -10.53 5.70
C TYR A 71 -0.02 -11.72 6.62
N GLU A 72 0.39 -12.93 6.22
CA GLU A 72 0.23 -14.13 7.07
C GLU A 72 0.94 -13.96 8.42
N ARG A 73 2.15 -13.36 8.42
CA ARG A 73 2.87 -13.06 9.66
C ARG A 73 2.08 -12.12 10.57
N LEU A 74 1.56 -11.02 10.02
CA LEU A 74 0.79 -10.02 10.77
C LEU A 74 -0.57 -10.55 11.24
N ASP A 75 -1.25 -11.36 10.43
CA ASP A 75 -2.54 -11.97 10.75
C ASP A 75 -2.43 -12.97 11.90
N ASN A 76 -1.35 -13.76 11.92
CA ASN A 76 -1.02 -14.64 13.05
C ASN A 76 -0.77 -13.87 14.35
N ILE A 77 -0.12 -12.70 14.27
CA ILE A 77 0.11 -11.83 15.43
C ILE A 77 -1.23 -11.24 15.90
N ALA A 78 -2.03 -10.70 14.99
CA ALA A 78 -3.33 -10.13 15.29
C ALA A 78 -4.25 -11.16 15.96
N SER A 79 -4.32 -12.38 15.44
CA SER A 79 -5.13 -13.47 16.01
C SER A 79 -4.74 -13.81 17.45
N LYS A 80 -3.43 -13.82 17.77
CA LYS A 80 -2.96 -14.07 19.15
C LYS A 80 -3.30 -12.91 20.10
N LEU A 81 -3.16 -11.67 19.61
CA LEU A 81 -3.49 -10.48 20.39
C LEU A 81 -5.01 -10.41 20.66
N ASP A 82 -5.83 -10.76 19.67
CA ASP A 82 -7.29 -10.82 19.82
C ASP A 82 -7.71 -11.84 20.89
N GLN A 83 -7.07 -13.02 20.93
CA GLN A 83 -7.30 -14.02 21.97
C GLN A 83 -6.93 -13.49 23.38
N ALA A 84 -5.79 -12.79 23.50
CA ALA A 84 -5.37 -12.19 24.76
C ALA A 84 -6.35 -11.10 25.24
N ILE A 85 -6.80 -10.24 24.33
CA ILE A 85 -7.80 -9.20 24.61
C ILE A 85 -9.13 -9.83 25.04
N ALA A 86 -9.58 -10.87 24.33
CA ALA A 86 -10.80 -11.61 24.66
C ALA A 86 -10.73 -12.26 26.06
N SER A 87 -9.53 -12.65 26.51
CA SER A 87 -9.29 -13.14 27.86
C SER A 87 -9.24 -12.05 28.95
N GLY A 88 -9.32 -10.77 28.57
CA GLY A 88 -9.36 -9.62 29.48
C GLY A 88 -8.05 -8.84 29.60
N ASP A 89 -6.99 -9.20 28.85
CA ASP A 89 -5.73 -8.44 28.86
C ASP A 89 -5.82 -7.21 27.93
N LEU A 90 -6.39 -6.13 28.47
CA LEU A 90 -6.54 -4.86 27.76
C LEU A 90 -5.21 -4.15 27.47
N SER A 91 -4.09 -4.58 28.09
CA SER A 91 -2.77 -4.00 27.82
C SER A 91 -2.28 -4.28 26.39
N GLN A 92 -2.86 -5.28 25.72
CA GLN A 92 -2.51 -5.68 24.35
C GLN A 92 -3.21 -4.85 23.26
N VAL A 93 -4.23 -4.05 23.61
CA VAL A 93 -5.02 -3.27 22.64
C VAL A 93 -4.15 -2.36 21.74
N PRO A 94 -3.16 -1.61 22.25
CA PRO A 94 -2.30 -0.79 21.40
C PRO A 94 -1.50 -1.59 20.38
N SER A 95 -1.02 -2.78 20.77
CA SER A 95 -0.29 -3.71 19.88
C SER A 95 -1.20 -4.26 18.78
N ALA A 96 -2.45 -4.60 19.11
CA ALA A 96 -3.43 -5.07 18.13
C ALA A 96 -3.78 -3.98 17.10
N LEU A 97 -3.96 -2.75 17.57
CA LEU A 97 -4.18 -1.58 16.69
C LEU A 97 -2.98 -1.34 15.76
N LYS A 98 -1.75 -1.51 16.26
CA LYS A 98 -0.54 -1.39 15.45
C LYS A 98 -0.47 -2.45 14.36
N ALA A 99 -0.70 -3.72 14.70
CA ALA A 99 -0.73 -4.82 13.73
C ALA A 99 -1.79 -4.58 12.65
N SER A 100 -2.98 -4.14 13.04
CA SER A 100 -4.05 -3.78 12.10
C SER A 100 -3.67 -2.61 11.17
N SER A 101 -3.00 -1.57 11.69
CA SER A 101 -2.49 -0.46 10.85
C SER A 101 -1.42 -0.93 9.87
N GLU A 102 -0.50 -1.81 10.28
CA GLU A 102 0.52 -2.36 9.38
C GLU A 102 -0.12 -3.18 8.25
N ILE A 103 -1.14 -3.99 8.55
CA ILE A 103 -1.92 -4.71 7.52
C ILE A 103 -2.58 -3.72 6.53
N ARG A 104 -3.18 -2.63 7.03
CA ARG A 104 -3.77 -1.61 6.15
C ARG A 104 -2.74 -0.95 5.25
N LYS A 105 -1.55 -0.62 5.78
CA LYS A 105 -0.45 -0.05 5.00
C LYS A 105 0.03 -0.99 3.91
N LEU A 106 0.14 -2.29 4.21
CA LEU A 106 0.57 -3.32 3.27
C LEU A 106 -0.31 -3.37 2.01
N TYR A 107 -1.61 -3.16 2.18
CA TYR A 107 -2.60 -3.15 1.09
C TYR A 107 -2.97 -1.75 0.61
N ALA A 108 -2.28 -0.71 1.07
CA ALA A 108 -2.61 0.68 0.79
C ALA A 108 -4.08 1.05 1.13
N LEU A 109 -4.69 0.34 2.09
CA LEU A 109 -6.04 0.63 2.60
C LEU A 109 -6.05 1.87 3.50
N ASP A 110 -4.88 2.26 4.03
CA ASP A 110 -4.67 3.51 4.77
C ASP A 110 -4.49 4.71 3.83
N VAL A 111 -4.44 4.50 2.51
CA VAL A 111 -4.50 5.61 1.54
C VAL A 111 -5.94 6.08 1.50
N GLN A 112 -6.28 7.00 2.39
CA GLN A 112 -7.40 7.88 2.13
C GLN A 112 -7.20 8.50 0.75
N PRO A 113 -8.22 8.52 -0.12
CA PRO A 113 -8.22 9.46 -1.22
C PRO A 113 -8.29 10.85 -0.59
N LEU A 114 -7.15 11.51 -0.37
CA LEU A 114 -6.99 12.91 0.10
C LEU A 114 -8.31 13.54 0.62
N GLY A 115 -8.76 13.13 1.82
CA GLY A 115 -10.03 13.59 2.38
C GLY A 115 -10.81 12.51 3.12
N ARG A 116 -10.84 12.65 4.46
CA ARG A 116 -11.70 11.96 5.45
C ARG A 116 -11.20 10.59 5.93
N THR A 117 -10.70 10.59 7.17
CA THR A 117 -10.50 9.41 8.02
C THR A 117 -11.85 8.93 8.52
N GLU A 118 -12.47 7.97 7.82
CA GLU A 118 -13.54 7.17 8.41
C GLU A 118 -12.90 5.92 9.02
N LEU A 119 -12.76 5.93 10.34
CA LEU A 119 -12.40 4.73 11.11
C LEU A 119 -13.58 3.76 11.06
N VAL A 120 -13.56 2.83 10.09
CA VAL A 120 -14.53 1.74 10.04
C VAL A 120 -14.17 0.72 11.12
N LEU A 121 -14.63 0.95 12.34
CA LEU A 121 -14.68 -0.09 13.36
C LEU A 121 -15.70 -1.15 12.90
N ARG A 122 -15.35 -2.44 13.02
CA ARG A 122 -16.30 -3.52 12.70
C ARG A 122 -17.53 -3.38 13.60
N ARG A 123 -18.72 -3.48 13.02
CA ARG A 123 -20.03 -3.33 13.69
C ARG A 123 -20.12 -4.14 15.00
N SER A 124 -19.51 -5.34 15.01
CA SER A 124 -19.43 -6.21 16.19
C SER A 124 -18.73 -5.56 17.39
N VAL A 125 -17.65 -4.81 17.15
CA VAL A 125 -16.88 -4.13 18.20
C VAL A 125 -17.64 -2.90 18.72
N ILE A 126 -18.31 -2.15 17.84
CA ILE A 126 -19.14 -1.01 18.24
C ILE A 126 -20.32 -1.50 19.11
N THR A 127 -20.99 -2.59 18.72
CA THR A 127 -22.07 -3.18 19.53
C THR A 127 -21.59 -3.70 20.88
N GLU A 128 -20.37 -4.25 20.95
CA GLU A 128 -19.80 -4.75 22.22
C GLU A 128 -19.38 -3.60 23.16
N ILE A 129 -18.85 -2.51 22.60
CA ILE A 129 -18.52 -1.30 23.37
C ILE A 129 -19.80 -0.60 23.84
N ALA A 130 -20.80 -0.44 22.97
CA ALA A 130 -22.07 0.19 23.31
C ALA A 130 -22.84 -0.59 24.40
N THR A 131 -22.78 -1.92 24.37
CA THR A 131 -23.40 -2.76 25.41
C THR A 131 -22.64 -2.66 26.74
N LYS A 132 -21.31 -2.59 26.73
CA LYS A 132 -20.49 -2.42 27.94
C LYS A 132 -20.59 -1.02 28.56
N LEU A 133 -20.82 0.01 27.75
CA LEU A 133 -20.94 1.41 28.20
C LEU A 133 -22.39 1.85 28.47
N ARG A 134 -23.38 0.96 28.30
CA ARG A 134 -24.81 1.27 28.42
C ARG A 134 -25.17 1.92 29.77
N ASP A 135 -24.55 1.45 30.84
CA ASP A 135 -24.84 1.94 32.20
C ASP A 135 -24.05 3.21 32.57
N GLN A 136 -23.09 3.62 31.72
CA GLN A 136 -22.21 4.77 31.95
C GLN A 136 -22.54 5.98 31.06
N LEU A 137 -23.33 5.78 30.00
CA LEU A 137 -23.69 6.82 29.05
C LEU A 137 -25.06 7.42 29.37
N SER A 138 -25.20 8.74 29.14
CA SER A 138 -26.51 9.37 29.21
C SER A 138 -27.44 8.80 28.14
N PRO A 139 -28.75 8.73 28.39
CA PRO A 139 -29.71 8.16 27.46
C PRO A 139 -29.73 8.88 26.10
N GLU A 140 -29.37 10.16 26.06
CA GLU A 140 -29.26 10.96 24.83
C GLU A 140 -28.10 10.50 23.94
N VAL A 141 -26.91 10.29 24.52
CA VAL A 141 -25.73 9.81 23.78
C VAL A 141 -25.92 8.37 23.33
N PHE A 142 -26.59 7.54 24.15
CA PHE A 142 -26.90 6.16 23.77
C PHE A 142 -27.90 6.09 22.61
N ALA A 143 -28.90 6.97 22.59
CA ALA A 143 -29.85 7.06 21.49
C ALA A 143 -29.15 7.42 20.17
N GLU A 144 -28.23 8.39 20.20
CA GLU A 144 -27.46 8.83 19.03
C GLU A 144 -26.58 7.70 18.45
N VAL A 145 -25.83 7.00 19.31
CA VAL A 145 -25.04 5.81 18.93
C VAL A 145 -25.92 4.69 18.37
N ALA A 146 -27.11 4.48 18.94
CA ALA A 146 -28.05 3.47 18.45
C ALA A 146 -28.61 3.82 17.05
N THR A 147 -28.90 5.08 16.77
CA THR A 147 -29.30 5.55 15.42
C THR A 147 -28.22 5.29 14.38
N CYS A 148 -26.95 5.62 14.68
CA CYS A 148 -25.85 5.37 13.75
C CYS A 148 -25.55 3.89 13.54
N LEU A 149 -25.85 3.04 14.52
CA LEU A 149 -25.77 1.58 14.36
C LEU A 149 -26.85 1.01 13.43
N VAL A 150 -27.92 1.75 13.15
CA VAL A 150 -29.04 1.32 12.30
C VAL A 150 -28.96 1.89 10.89
N SER A 151 -28.42 3.09 10.71
CA SER A 151 -28.48 3.80 9.42
C SER A 151 -27.38 3.45 8.40
N ASP A 152 -26.38 2.64 8.74
CA ASP A 152 -25.15 2.45 7.92
C ASP A 152 -24.43 3.78 7.55
N GLU A 153 -24.87 4.91 8.10
CA GLU A 153 -24.24 6.21 7.93
C GLU A 153 -23.11 6.38 8.95
N PRO A 154 -21.93 6.87 8.52
CA PRO A 154 -20.80 7.09 9.42
C PRO A 154 -21.18 8.13 10.49
N LEU A 155 -20.77 7.86 11.74
CA LEU A 155 -20.88 8.79 12.86
C LEU A 155 -20.13 10.08 12.53
N SER A 156 -20.87 11.13 12.18
CA SER A 156 -20.39 12.52 12.12
C SER A 156 -20.26 13.10 13.53
N ILE A 157 -19.50 12.42 14.40
CA ILE A 157 -19.16 12.99 15.70
C ILE A 157 -17.95 13.91 15.49
N LEU A 158 -18.19 15.21 15.67
CA LEU A 158 -17.25 16.32 15.92
C LEU A 158 -17.14 17.39 14.81
N ASP A 159 -18.13 18.29 14.77
CA ASP A 159 -17.93 19.70 14.38
C ASP A 159 -17.56 20.61 15.58
N GLY A 160 -17.17 20.02 16.73
CA GLY A 160 -17.11 20.75 18.01
C GLY A 160 -15.80 20.71 18.81
N VAL A 161 -14.77 19.97 18.39
CA VAL A 161 -13.47 20.01 19.08
C VAL A 161 -12.49 20.77 18.20
N ALA A 162 -12.45 22.08 18.40
CA ALA A 162 -11.39 22.94 17.90
C ALA A 162 -10.06 22.47 18.48
N VAL A 163 -9.35 21.63 17.73
CA VAL A 163 -7.92 21.42 17.94
C VAL A 163 -7.25 22.72 17.51
N ASN A 164 -6.77 23.49 18.48
CA ASN A 164 -5.87 24.63 18.24
C ASN A 164 -4.66 24.15 17.43
N THR A 165 -4.75 24.24 16.11
CA THR A 165 -3.58 24.18 15.23
C THR A 165 -2.85 25.49 15.41
N GLY A 166 -1.83 25.48 16.26
CA GLY A 166 -0.92 26.61 16.45
C GLY A 166 -0.43 27.10 15.08
N GLU A 167 -0.51 28.41 14.91
CA GLU A 167 -0.06 29.17 13.76
C GLU A 167 1.38 28.76 13.39
N LEU A 168 1.55 28.09 12.25
CA LEU A 168 2.84 27.99 11.59
C LEU A 168 3.14 29.36 10.99
N GLY A 169 4.02 30.11 11.66
CA GLY A 169 4.48 31.41 11.22
C GLY A 169 5.11 31.38 9.82
N ASP A 170 4.79 32.42 9.05
CA ASP A 170 5.40 32.75 7.77
C ASP A 170 6.92 32.75 7.84
N ALA A 171 7.56 31.93 7.00
CA ALA A 171 8.98 32.03 6.73
C ALA A 171 9.23 33.15 5.70
N PRO A 172 10.16 34.09 5.97
CA PRO A 172 10.48 35.16 5.02
C PRO A 172 11.26 34.63 3.80
N PRO A 173 11.19 35.34 2.66
CA PRO A 173 11.79 34.89 1.40
C PRO A 173 13.32 34.95 1.48
N VAL A 174 13.96 33.85 1.08
CA VAL A 174 15.41 33.76 0.91
C VAL A 174 15.81 34.56 -0.33
N ALA A 175 16.62 35.61 -0.12
CA ALA A 175 17.23 36.39 -1.20
C ALA A 175 18.21 35.52 -2.00
N ALA A 176 18.13 35.64 -3.32
CA ALA A 176 19.05 35.00 -4.26
C ALA A 176 20.30 35.87 -4.43
N ASP A 177 21.47 35.27 -4.21
CA ASP A 177 22.77 35.65 -4.78
C ASP A 177 23.48 34.38 -5.27
#